data_AF-A0A2S2KRD7-F1
#
_entry.id   AF-A0A2S2KRD7-F1
#
_cell.length_a   1.000
_cell.length_b   1.000
_cell.length_c   1.000
_cell.angle_alpha   90.00
_cell.angle_beta   90.00
_cell.angle_gamma   90.00
#
_symmetry.space_group_name_H-M   'P 1'
#
loop_
_entity.id
_entity.type
_entity.pdbx_description
1 polymer ?
#
loop_
_entity_poly.entity_id
_entity_poly.type
_entity_poly.pdbx_seq_one_letter_code
_entity_poly.pdbx_strand_id
1 'polypeptide(L)'
;MASIIAVLSIGTIPVDISAETNQNRVTVTPINEEISLQKTVATMNIPEDNKLPWGFVKGAPSEYVERYPVIIQFYSGEDPVHFAQVDVKGDGSFEYKFRVRNMDSSTGEFVNIFEGEYTVKIFRVIPNSNDLI
;
A
#
# COMPACT_ATOMS: atom_id res chain seq x y z
N MET A 1 16.18 -44.03 24.59
CA MET A 1 15.81 -43.12 23.48
C MET A 1 15.30 -41.84 24.11
N ALA A 2 16.12 -40.79 24.17
CA ALA A 2 15.72 -39.49 24.71
C ALA A 2 14.94 -38.73 23.63
N SER A 3 13.70 -38.34 23.93
CA SER A 3 12.87 -37.56 23.03
C SER A 3 13.10 -36.08 23.31
N ILE A 4 13.72 -35.38 22.36
CA ILE A 4 13.86 -33.93 22.39
C ILE A 4 12.54 -33.37 21.86
N ILE A 5 11.69 -32.87 22.77
CA ILE A 5 10.53 -32.06 22.37
C ILE A 5 11.09 -30.73 21.87
N ALA A 6 11.17 -30.58 20.55
CA ALA A 6 11.37 -29.30 19.91
C ALA A 6 10.11 -28.46 20.15
N VAL A 7 10.17 -27.56 21.12
CA VAL A 7 9.18 -26.50 21.29
C VAL A 7 9.38 -25.55 20.11
N LEU A 8 8.53 -25.66 19.09
CA LEU A 8 8.41 -24.62 18.07
C LEU A 8 7.83 -23.38 18.76
N SER A 9 8.68 -22.41 19.06
CA SER A 9 8.25 -21.08 19.45
C SER A 9 7.56 -20.43 18.25
N ILE A 10 6.23 -20.28 18.34
CA ILE A 10 5.47 -19.44 17.41
C ILE A 10 5.83 -18.00 17.76
N GLY A 11 6.81 -17.44 17.05
CA GLY A 11 7.03 -16.01 17.05
C GLY A 11 5.79 -15.32 16.46
N THR A 12 5.16 -14.44 17.22
CA THR A 12 4.11 -13.57 16.70
C THR A 12 4.74 -12.64 15.68
N ILE A 13 4.52 -12.88 14.39
CA ILE A 13 4.84 -11.89 13.36
C ILE A 13 3.95 -10.67 13.66
N PRO A 14 4.51 -9.46 13.87
CA PRO A 14 3.68 -8.27 13.96
C PRO A 14 2.88 -8.18 12.66
N VAL A 15 1.55 -8.19 12.77
CA VAL A 15 0.65 -8.00 11.62
C VAL A 15 0.94 -6.60 11.08
N ASP A 16 1.63 -6.52 9.94
CA ASP A 16 1.90 -5.26 9.27
C ASP A 16 0.57 -4.61 8.85
N ILE A 17 0.43 -3.31 9.12
CA ILE A 17 -0.67 -2.51 8.57
C ILE A 17 -0.45 -2.43 7.06
N SER A 18 -1.33 -3.07 6.31
CA SER A 18 -1.32 -3.03 4.85
C SER A 18 -2.70 -2.68 4.32
N ALA A 19 -2.74 -1.95 3.20
CA ALA A 19 -3.97 -1.80 2.46
C ALA A 19 -4.33 -3.15 1.82
N GLU A 20 -5.50 -3.68 2.16
CA GLU A 20 -6.00 -4.92 1.58
C GLU A 20 -6.86 -4.62 0.36
N THR A 21 -6.60 -5.33 -0.74
CA THR A 21 -7.39 -5.32 -1.97
C THR A 21 -8.63 -6.22 -1.82
N ASN A 22 -9.44 -5.98 -0.78
CA ASN A 22 -10.72 -6.64 -0.61
C ASN A 22 -11.79 -5.86 -1.40
N GLN A 23 -12.21 -6.43 -2.54
CA GLN A 23 -13.19 -5.90 -3.52
C GLN A 23 -12.65 -4.83 -4.50
N ASN A 24 -11.67 -5.23 -5.32
CA ASN A 24 -11.02 -4.41 -6.34
C ASN A 24 -11.98 -3.72 -7.33
N ARG A 25 -12.24 -2.42 -7.12
CA ARG A 25 -12.67 -1.53 -8.22
C ARG A 25 -11.42 -1.08 -8.97
N VAL A 26 -10.95 -1.94 -9.88
CA VAL A 26 -9.93 -1.55 -10.86
C VAL A 26 -10.62 -0.88 -12.03
N THR A 27 -10.14 0.29 -12.43
CA THR A 27 -10.60 0.99 -13.63
C THR A 27 -9.39 1.29 -14.49
N VAL A 28 -9.48 0.93 -15.77
CA VAL A 28 -8.45 1.25 -16.77
C VAL A 28 -9.02 2.32 -17.69
N THR A 29 -8.26 3.39 -17.91
CA THR A 29 -8.65 4.49 -18.80
C THR A 29 -7.51 4.77 -19.77
N PRO A 30 -7.71 4.59 -21.08
CA PRO A 30 -6.70 4.91 -22.08
C PRO A 30 -6.24 6.36 -21.98
N ILE A 31 -4.94 6.58 -22.01
CA ILE A 31 -4.34 7.92 -22.16
C ILE A 31 -4.13 8.18 -23.65
N ASN A 32 -3.61 7.20 -24.38
CA ASN A 32 -3.42 7.19 -25.82
C ASN A 32 -3.40 5.74 -26.34
N GLU A 33 -2.95 5.53 -27.58
CA GLU A 33 -2.88 4.20 -28.21
C GLU A 33 -1.89 3.25 -27.53
N GLU A 34 -0.84 3.77 -26.88
CA GLU A 34 0.26 3.00 -26.31
C GLU A 34 0.11 2.71 -24.81
N ILE A 35 -0.50 3.62 -24.06
CA ILE A 35 -0.55 3.55 -22.58
C ILE A 35 -1.92 3.86 -21.99
N SER A 36 -2.18 3.25 -20.84
CA SER A 36 -3.43 3.32 -20.08
C SER A 36 -3.15 3.67 -18.62
N LEU A 37 -4.06 4.41 -17.99
CA LEU A 37 -4.06 4.67 -16.56
C LEU A 37 -4.91 3.61 -15.84
N GLN A 38 -4.27 2.77 -15.05
CA GLN A 38 -4.94 1.85 -14.13
C GLN A 38 -5.10 2.52 -12.77
N LYS A 39 -6.34 2.64 -12.30
CA LYS A 39 -6.69 3.05 -10.93
C LYS A 39 -7.17 1.83 -10.15
N THR A 40 -6.51 1.55 -9.03
CA THR A 40 -6.96 0.56 -8.04
C THR A 40 -7.45 1.31 -6.80
N VAL A 41 -8.62 0.95 -6.30
CA VAL A 41 -9.14 1.45 -5.02
C VAL A 41 -9.08 0.31 -4.00
N ALA A 42 -8.45 0.57 -2.86
CA ALA A 42 -8.33 -0.34 -1.73
C ALA A 42 -8.73 0.36 -0.43
N THR A 43 -9.02 -0.41 0.61
CA THR A 43 -9.32 0.11 1.95
C THR A 43 -8.16 -0.20 2.88
N MET A 44 -7.85 0.73 3.77
CA MET A 44 -6.83 0.58 4.79
C MET A 44 -7.42 0.97 6.14
N ASN A 45 -7.38 0.06 7.11
CA ASN A 45 -7.82 0.34 8.47
C ASN A 45 -6.62 0.36 9.42
N ILE A 46 -6.50 1.42 10.21
CA ILE A 46 -5.42 1.62 11.18
C ILE A 46 -6.04 1.68 12.57
N PRO A 47 -5.82 0.67 13.43
CA PRO A 47 -6.39 0.66 14.78
C PRO A 47 -5.93 1.87 15.60
N GLU A 48 -6.84 2.46 16.38
CA GLU A 48 -6.51 3.58 17.30
C GLU A 48 -5.43 3.19 18.31
N ASP A 49 -5.43 1.92 18.76
CA ASP A 49 -4.46 1.38 19.71
C ASP A 49 -3.15 0.89 19.04
N ASN A 50 -3.00 1.06 17.72
CA ASN A 50 -1.87 0.58 16.92
C ASN A 50 -0.53 0.88 17.59
N LYS A 51 0.37 -0.10 17.73
CA LYS A 51 1.71 0.11 18.29
C LYS A 51 2.82 0.14 17.23
N LEU A 52 2.49 -0.12 15.97
CA LEU A 52 3.47 -0.21 14.90
C LEU A 52 3.82 1.18 14.35
N PRO A 53 5.12 1.45 14.14
CA PRO A 53 5.55 2.74 13.61
C PRO A 53 5.28 2.91 12.11
N TRP A 54 5.09 1.82 11.38
CA TRP A 54 5.07 1.79 9.92
C TRP A 54 3.80 1.13 9.38
N GLY A 55 3.36 1.62 8.22
CA GLY A 55 2.39 0.98 7.36
C GLY A 55 2.95 0.86 5.94
N PHE A 56 2.31 0.02 5.14
CA PHE A 56 2.75 -0.28 3.77
C PHE A 56 1.60 -0.29 2.78
N VAL A 57 1.87 0.22 1.58
CA VAL A 57 1.05 -0.03 0.39
C VAL A 57 1.91 -0.77 -0.61
N LYS A 58 1.48 -1.97 -1.01
CA LYS A 58 2.25 -2.87 -1.86
C LYS A 58 1.46 -3.25 -3.10
N GLY A 59 2.15 -3.38 -4.22
CA GLY A 59 1.61 -3.95 -5.44
C GLY A 59 2.45 -5.13 -5.90
N ALA A 60 1.78 -6.21 -6.29
CA ALA A 60 2.42 -7.37 -6.90
C ALA A 60 3.06 -7.02 -8.26
N PRO A 61 3.99 -7.85 -8.76
CA PRO A 61 4.49 -7.76 -10.13
C PRO A 61 3.35 -7.67 -11.16
N SER A 62 3.47 -6.76 -12.11
CA SER A 62 2.54 -6.63 -13.25
C SER A 62 3.17 -5.80 -14.36
N GLU A 63 2.54 -5.75 -15.53
CA GLU A 63 2.96 -4.84 -16.61
C GLU A 63 3.04 -3.39 -16.13
N TYR A 64 4.03 -2.64 -16.62
CA TYR A 64 4.21 -1.22 -16.34
C TYR A 64 4.92 -0.51 -17.49
N VAL A 65 4.85 0.81 -17.46
CA VAL A 65 5.61 1.66 -18.36
C VAL A 65 6.73 2.32 -17.56
N GLU A 66 7.97 2.19 -18.04
CA GLU A 66 9.14 2.79 -17.39
C GLU A 66 8.99 4.32 -17.26
N ARG A 67 9.65 4.88 -16.25
CA ARG A 67 9.66 6.32 -15.92
C ARG A 67 8.32 6.90 -15.50
N TYR A 68 7.28 6.08 -15.34
CA TYR A 68 6.03 6.47 -14.69
C TYR A 68 5.98 5.88 -13.28
N PRO A 69 6.11 6.70 -12.23
CA PRO A 69 5.99 6.22 -10.87
C PRO A 69 4.55 5.80 -10.57
N VAL A 70 4.37 4.95 -9.58
CA VAL A 70 3.06 4.69 -9.00
C VAL A 70 2.68 5.84 -8.08
N ILE A 71 1.48 6.37 -8.28
CA ILE A 71 0.93 7.46 -7.47
C ILE A 71 -0.05 6.87 -6.45
N ILE A 72 0.09 7.25 -5.19
CA ILE A 72 -0.72 6.74 -4.09
C ILE A 72 -1.38 7.93 -3.38
N GLN A 73 -2.68 7.85 -3.16
CA GLN A 73 -3.47 8.87 -2.47
C GLN A 73 -4.31 8.23 -1.37
N PHE A 74 -4.26 8.78 -0.16
CA PHE A 74 -5.13 8.36 0.94
C PHE A 74 -6.25 9.38 1.12
N TYR A 75 -7.46 8.88 1.32
CA TYR A 75 -8.66 9.66 1.58
C TYR A 75 -9.27 9.24 2.91
N SER A 76 -9.66 10.22 3.73
CA SER A 76 -10.53 10.01 4.88
C SER A 76 -11.92 10.55 4.51
N GLY A 77 -12.88 9.65 4.31
CA GLY A 77 -14.10 10.00 3.58
C GLY A 77 -13.77 10.48 2.16
N GLU A 78 -14.17 11.72 1.84
CA GLU A 78 -13.91 12.35 0.53
C GLU A 78 -12.66 13.26 0.52
N ASP A 79 -12.05 13.50 1.68
CA ASP A 79 -10.94 14.44 1.82
C ASP A 79 -9.58 13.77 1.55
N PRO A 80 -8.76 14.28 0.61
CA PRO A 80 -7.41 13.77 0.40
C PRO A 80 -6.50 14.22 1.55
N VAL A 81 -5.94 13.27 2.28
CA VAL A 81 -5.11 13.53 3.48
C VAL A 81 -3.64 13.20 3.31
N HIS A 82 -3.29 12.38 2.30
CA HIS A 82 -1.92 11.98 2.04
C HIS A 82 -1.67 11.67 0.57
N PHE A 83 -0.46 11.96 0.11
CA PHE A 83 -0.01 11.72 -1.25
C PHE A 83 1.42 11.18 -1.27
N ALA A 84 1.70 10.23 -2.14
CA ALA A 84 3.04 9.71 -2.38
C ALA A 84 3.25 9.30 -3.83
N GLN A 85 4.52 9.26 -4.23
CA GLN A 85 4.99 8.66 -5.46
C GLN A 85 6.04 7.61 -5.11
N VAL A 86 6.00 6.46 -5.78
CA VAL A 86 6.98 5.39 -5.58
C VAL A 86 7.39 4.82 -6.92
N ASP A 87 8.69 4.60 -7.06
CA ASP A 87 9.24 3.95 -8.25
C ASP A 87 8.81 2.48 -8.31
N VAL A 88 8.70 1.99 -9.54
CA VAL A 88 8.37 0.60 -9.83
C VAL A 88 9.67 -0.19 -9.97
N LYS A 89 9.72 -1.38 -9.39
CA LYS A 89 10.85 -2.31 -9.55
C LYS A 89 10.86 -2.90 -10.96
N GLY A 90 11.97 -3.53 -11.35
CA GLY A 90 12.13 -4.12 -12.69
C GLY A 90 11.06 -5.14 -13.08
N ASP A 91 10.44 -5.81 -12.09
CA ASP A 91 9.35 -6.77 -12.26
C ASP A 91 7.94 -6.13 -12.21
N GLY A 92 7.85 -4.81 -12.12
CA GLY A 92 6.59 -4.12 -11.98
C GLY A 92 6.04 -4.06 -10.56
N SER A 93 6.68 -4.66 -9.56
CA SER A 93 6.19 -4.54 -8.18
C SER A 93 6.56 -3.20 -7.56
N PHE A 94 5.84 -2.78 -6.51
CA PHE A 94 6.18 -1.58 -5.75
C PHE A 94 5.86 -1.75 -4.26
N GLU A 95 6.56 -0.99 -3.42
CA GLU A 95 6.29 -0.91 -1.99
C GLU A 95 6.49 0.53 -1.52
N TYR A 96 5.42 1.14 -1.01
CA TYR A 96 5.46 2.42 -0.33
C TYR A 96 5.35 2.21 1.18
N LYS A 97 6.40 2.56 1.91
CA LYS A 97 6.46 2.52 3.37
C LYS A 97 6.26 3.91 3.95
N PHE A 98 5.33 4.06 4.90
CA PHE A 98 5.00 5.35 5.52
C PHE A 98 4.92 5.26 7.05
N ARG A 99 5.19 6.37 7.74
CA ARG A 99 5.06 6.45 9.19
C ARG A 99 3.58 6.54 9.56
N VAL A 100 3.15 5.63 10.43
CA VAL A 100 1.80 5.62 11.02
C VAL A 100 1.79 6.31 12.38
N ARG A 101 2.93 6.29 13.07
CA ARG A 101 3.10 6.85 14.42
C ARG A 101 4.45 7.53 14.56
N ASN A 102 4.48 8.64 15.28
CA ASN A 102 5.70 9.38 15.61
C ASN A 102 5.91 9.48 17.12
N MET A 103 7.13 9.77 17.54
CA MET A 103 7.44 10.17 18.92
C MET A 103 7.52 11.69 18.94
N ASP A 104 6.74 12.32 19.81
CA ASP A 104 6.89 13.74 20.11
C ASP A 104 8.23 13.93 20.84
N SER A 105 9.14 14.69 20.22
CA SER A 105 10.48 14.91 20.76
C SER A 105 10.50 15.79 22.02
N SER A 106 9.42 16.51 22.30
CA SER A 106 9.30 17.41 23.45
C SER A 106 8.72 16.70 24.68
N THR A 107 7.75 15.80 24.49
CA THR A 107 7.10 15.06 25.60
C THR A 107 7.63 13.64 25.75
N GLY A 108 8.24 13.06 24.71
CA GLY A 108 8.62 11.65 24.65
C GLY A 108 7.44 10.69 24.40
N GLU A 109 6.23 11.23 24.18
CA GLU A 109 5.03 10.42 23.96
C GLU A 109 4.90 10.00 22.50
N PHE A 110 4.29 8.83 22.28
CA PHE A 110 3.98 8.35 20.93
C PHE A 110 2.60 8.83 20.51
N VAL A 111 2.53 9.50 19.36
CA VAL A 111 1.30 10.01 18.75
C VAL A 111 1.04 9.30 17.42
N ASN A 112 -0.20 8.92 17.17
CA ASN A 112 -0.62 8.40 15.88
C ASN A 112 -0.67 9.56 14.88
N ILE A 113 -0.10 9.36 13.69
CA ILE A 113 -0.22 10.27 12.54
C ILE A 113 -1.46 9.88 11.73
N PHE A 114 -1.74 8.58 11.63
CA PHE A 114 -2.91 8.02 10.97
C PHE A 114 -3.65 7.08 11.91
N GLU A 115 -4.98 7.09 11.84
CA GLU A 115 -5.90 6.26 12.60
C GLU A 115 -7.27 6.18 11.89
N GLY A 116 -7.95 5.04 12.05
CA GLY A 116 -9.26 4.79 11.43
C GLY A 116 -9.18 4.25 10.00
N GLU A 117 -10.29 4.42 9.27
CA GLU A 117 -10.47 3.89 7.93
C GLU A 117 -10.08 4.91 6.85
N TYR A 118 -9.35 4.43 5.84
CA TYR A 118 -8.92 5.22 4.69
C TYR A 118 -9.25 4.50 3.39
N THR A 119 -9.67 5.28 2.39
CA THR A 119 -9.69 4.84 0.99
C THR A 119 -8.34 5.16 0.35
N VAL A 120 -7.65 4.13 -0.15
CA VAL A 120 -6.37 4.26 -0.84
C VAL A 120 -6.60 4.13 -2.34
N LYS A 121 -6.31 5.19 -3.09
CA LYS A 121 -6.33 5.19 -4.56
C LYS A 121 -4.90 5.07 -5.07
N ILE A 122 -4.64 4.03 -5.86
CA ILE A 122 -3.34 3.71 -6.44
C ILE A 122 -3.48 3.89 -7.95
N PHE A 123 -2.63 4.72 -8.55
CA PHE A 123 -2.60 4.96 -9.98
C PHE A 123 -1.29 4.46 -10.56
N ARG A 124 -1.40 3.70 -11.65
CA ARG A 124 -0.28 3.09 -12.37
C ARG A 124 -0.48 3.29 -13.85
N VAL A 125 0.59 3.66 -14.56
CA VAL A 125 0.60 3.63 -16.02
C VAL A 125 1.00 2.25 -16.49
N ILE A 126 0.17 1.65 -17.33
CA ILE A 126 0.35 0.32 -17.91
C ILE A 126 0.35 0.43 -19.44
N PRO A 127 0.99 -0.50 -20.16
CA PRO A 127 0.78 -0.63 -21.59
C PRO A 127 -0.71 -0.75 -21.91
N ASN A 128 -1.14 -0.11 -22.98
CA ASN A 128 -2.53 -0.18 -23.39
C ASN A 128 -2.80 -1.55 -24.04
N SER A 129 -3.64 -2.37 -23.40
CA SER A 129 -4.15 -3.61 -23.98
C SER A 129 -5.40 -3.29 -24.80
N ASN A 130 -5.22 -2.72 -25.99
CA ASN A 130 -6.29 -2.64 -26.98
C ASN A 130 -6.49 -4.04 -27.60
N ASP A 131 -7.45 -4.82 -27.10
CA ASP A 131 -7.96 -6.02 -27.80
C ASP A 131 -8.89 -5.65 -28.98
N LEU A 132 -8.58 -4.56 -29.71
CA LEU A 132 -9.41 -4.05 -30.81
C LEU A 132 -8.54 -3.65 -32.02
N ILE A 133 -7.89 -4.64 -32.65
CA ILE A 133 -7.71 -4.74 -34.11
C ILE A 133 -7.88 -6.20 -34.51
#